data_AF-W0DKD2-F1
#
_entry.id   AF-W0DKD2-F1
#
_cell.length_a   1.000
_cell.length_b   1.000
_cell.length_c   1.000
_cell.angle_alpha   90.00
_cell.angle_beta   90.00
_cell.angle_gamma   90.00
#
_symmetry.space_group_name_H-M   'P 1'
#
loop_
_entity.id
_entity.type
_entity.pdbx_description
1 polymer ?
#
loop_
_entity_poly.entity_id
_entity_poly.type
_entity_poly.pdbx_seq_one_letter_code
_entity_poly.pdbx_strand_id
1 'polypeptide(L)'
;MRPATPPDFNQQYETHLKHLKLKALQPKTIEAYARAVRRIGAYFDHRIEDLSEAQLTEYFTDLLESHSWSAAKHDLYGLKFFYTHVLRKPWVAVGLIKPPKSQRLPDIVTVAEAARLFDTTRILSYRVFYFTLYSLGLRLGDGLRLQLGDIDAERARVHVRDSKGNKDRFVPLPDTTLTVLRDFWRTHRNPVWLFPSRQGGLRAAARATTPLDRPAKKRSSTSAAISIAARSRRRTSSPAMTAR
;
A
#
# COMPACT_ATOMS: atom_id res chain seq x y z
N MET A 1 -13.38 13.49 33.81
CA MET A 1 -12.67 14.58 33.11
C MET A 1 -11.39 14.00 32.54
N ARG A 2 -11.14 14.09 31.22
CA ARG A 2 -9.81 13.74 30.68
C ARG A 2 -8.81 14.82 31.14
N PRO A 3 -7.65 14.48 31.69
CA PRO A 3 -6.65 15.49 32.06
C PRO A 3 -6.24 16.28 30.81
N ALA A 4 -6.05 17.59 30.97
CA ALA A 4 -5.55 18.44 29.91
C ALA A 4 -4.14 17.97 29.49
N THR A 5 -3.92 17.79 28.20
CA THR A 5 -2.61 17.42 27.64
C THR A 5 -1.54 18.44 28.09
N PRO A 6 -0.37 18.03 28.57
CA PRO A 6 0.71 18.94 28.93
C PRO A 6 1.07 19.84 27.74
N PRO A 7 1.32 21.14 27.94
CA PRO A 7 1.58 22.08 26.86
C PRO A 7 2.75 21.65 25.95
N ASP A 8 3.72 20.94 26.51
CA ASP A 8 4.90 20.44 25.79
C ASP A 8 4.56 19.33 24.77
N PHE A 9 3.66 18.39 25.09
CA PHE A 9 3.35 17.25 24.20
C PHE A 9 2.75 17.71 22.87
N ASN A 10 1.83 18.68 22.89
CA ASN A 10 1.21 19.19 21.67
C ASN A 10 2.23 19.84 20.74
N GLN A 11 3.18 20.61 21.31
CA GLN A 11 4.26 21.22 20.55
C GLN A 11 5.22 20.18 19.98
N GLN A 12 5.56 19.16 20.77
CA GLN A 12 6.38 18.03 20.31
C GLN A 12 5.66 17.22 19.22
N TYR A 13 4.35 17.02 19.32
CA TYR A 13 3.54 16.35 18.32
C TYR A 13 3.47 17.13 17.00
N GLU A 14 3.29 18.45 17.06
CA GLU A 14 3.34 19.29 15.84
C GLU A 14 4.73 19.26 15.20
N THR A 15 5.79 19.27 16.02
CA THR A 15 7.17 19.10 15.56
C THR A 15 7.38 17.73 14.91
N HIS A 16 6.80 16.67 15.49
CA HIS A 16 6.81 15.33 14.91
C HIS A 16 6.20 15.32 13.51
N LEU A 17 5.02 15.91 13.33
CA LEU A 17 4.36 16.00 12.02
C LEU A 17 5.21 16.74 10.99
N LYS A 18 5.86 17.84 11.39
CA LYS A 18 6.79 18.59 10.52
C LYS A 18 7.98 17.72 10.12
N HIS A 19 8.61 17.03 11.07
CA HIS A 19 9.76 16.16 10.79
C HIS A 19 9.39 14.97 9.89
N LEU A 20 8.23 14.35 10.09
CA LEU A 20 7.74 13.28 9.22
C LEU A 20 7.58 13.75 7.77
N LYS A 21 7.05 14.96 7.57
CA LYS A 21 6.92 15.58 6.24
C LYS A 21 8.27 15.92 5.62
N LEU A 22 9.17 16.56 6.38
CA LEU A 22 10.51 16.97 5.92
C LEU A 22 11.40 15.77 5.56
N LYS A 23 11.18 14.59 6.17
CA LYS A 23 11.87 13.35 5.81
C LYS A 23 11.30 12.66 4.56
N ALA A 24 10.39 13.33 3.83
CA ALA A 24 9.78 12.83 2.60
C ALA A 24 9.17 11.42 2.75
N LEU A 25 8.60 11.12 3.93
CA LEU A 25 7.94 9.85 4.17
C LEU A 25 6.63 9.77 3.37
N GLN A 26 6.26 8.56 2.99
CA GLN A 26 5.01 8.32 2.26
C GLN A 26 3.79 8.73 3.12
N PRO A 27 2.73 9.33 2.56
CA PRO A 27 1.59 9.86 3.33
C PRO A 27 0.98 8.84 4.31
N LYS A 28 0.83 7.59 3.87
CA LYS A 28 0.33 6.50 4.74
C LYS A 28 1.26 6.18 5.92
N THR A 29 2.56 6.37 5.75
CA THR A 29 3.55 6.18 6.82
C THR A 29 3.48 7.35 7.80
N ILE A 30 3.34 8.57 7.29
CA ILE A 30 3.12 9.77 8.12
C ILE A 30 1.87 9.56 8.99
N GLU A 31 0.74 9.19 8.40
CA GLU A 31 -0.49 8.92 9.14
C GLU A 31 -0.33 7.79 10.17
N ALA A 32 0.38 6.72 9.83
CA ALA A 32 0.61 5.61 10.75
C ALA A 32 1.44 6.05 11.97
N TYR A 33 2.53 6.78 11.75
CA TYR A 33 3.41 7.26 12.83
C TYR A 33 2.74 8.37 13.66
N ALA A 34 1.98 9.25 13.03
CA ALA A 34 1.18 10.25 13.74
C ALA A 34 0.13 9.61 14.66
N ARG A 35 -0.60 8.60 14.16
CA ARG A 35 -1.56 7.84 14.99
C ARG A 35 -0.87 7.08 16.11
N ALA A 36 0.30 6.52 15.85
CA ALA A 36 1.14 5.86 16.85
C ALA A 36 1.46 6.79 18.02
N VAL A 37 2.09 7.95 17.75
CA VAL A 37 2.49 8.89 18.80
C VAL A 37 1.29 9.38 19.61
N ARG A 38 0.14 9.62 18.96
CA ARG A 38 -1.10 9.98 19.69
C ARG A 38 -1.59 8.86 20.60
N ARG A 39 -1.59 7.61 20.12
CA ARG A 39 -2.06 6.45 20.89
C ARG A 39 -1.15 6.18 22.10
N ILE A 40 0.15 6.20 21.88
CA ILE A 40 1.15 6.02 22.94
C ILE A 40 1.05 7.17 23.95
N GLY A 41 0.94 8.41 23.45
CA GLY A 41 0.70 9.58 24.29
C GLY A 41 -0.54 9.41 25.15
N ALA A 42 -1.68 8.98 24.59
CA ALA A 42 -2.90 8.76 25.36
C ALA A 42 -2.77 7.66 26.43
N TYR A 43 -1.91 6.66 26.23
CA TYR A 43 -1.67 5.58 27.20
C TYR A 43 -0.82 6.05 28.39
N PHE A 44 0.14 6.95 28.16
CA PHE A 44 1.06 7.45 29.19
C PHE A 44 0.74 8.89 29.64
N ASP A 45 -0.53 9.31 29.58
CA ASP A 45 -0.96 10.67 29.93
C ASP A 45 -0.11 11.78 29.30
N HIS A 46 0.31 11.54 28.06
CA HIS A 46 1.12 12.41 27.20
C HIS A 46 2.55 12.66 27.70
N ARG A 47 3.04 11.87 28.66
CA ARG A 47 4.40 11.91 29.19
C ARG A 47 5.20 10.77 28.57
N ILE A 48 5.76 11.01 27.39
CA ILE A 48 6.45 10.00 26.57
C ILE A 48 7.90 10.35 26.30
N GLU A 49 8.47 11.29 27.07
CA GLU A 49 9.84 11.75 26.93
C GLU A 49 10.89 10.77 27.48
N ASP A 50 10.51 9.98 28.49
CA ASP A 50 11.41 9.14 29.29
C ASP A 50 10.78 7.79 29.70
N LEU A 51 10.19 7.10 28.72
CA LEU A 51 9.67 5.74 28.91
C LEU A 51 10.80 4.72 29.12
N SER A 52 10.69 3.94 30.18
CA SER A 52 11.56 2.81 30.49
C SER A 52 11.24 1.57 29.62
N GLU A 53 12.18 0.62 29.55
CA GLU A 53 11.95 -0.65 28.84
C GLU A 53 10.77 -1.44 29.42
N ALA A 54 10.59 -1.43 30.75
CA ALA A 54 9.46 -2.09 31.41
C ALA A 54 8.11 -1.48 30.98
N GLN A 55 8.00 -0.15 30.96
CA GLN A 55 6.79 0.55 30.49
C GLN A 55 6.49 0.26 29.02
N LEU A 56 7.53 0.23 28.18
CA LEU A 56 7.35 -0.13 26.77
C LEU A 56 6.89 -1.59 26.63
N THR A 57 7.43 -2.50 27.44
CA THR A 57 7.04 -3.92 27.45
C THR A 57 5.56 -4.08 27.79
N GLU A 58 5.10 -3.40 28.84
CA GLU A 58 3.70 -3.40 29.26
C GLU A 58 2.80 -2.84 28.14
N TYR A 59 3.13 -1.64 27.63
CA TYR A 59 2.37 -1.02 26.54
C TYR A 59 2.22 -1.91 25.31
N PHE A 60 3.30 -2.52 24.84
CA PHE A 60 3.23 -3.37 23.64
C PHE A 60 2.54 -4.71 23.90
N THR A 61 2.55 -5.20 25.15
CA THR A 61 1.78 -6.37 25.57
C THR A 61 0.29 -6.06 25.49
N ASP A 62 -0.16 -5.01 26.15
CA ASP A 62 -1.56 -4.54 26.14
C ASP A 62 -2.05 -4.21 24.73
N LEU A 63 -1.18 -3.57 23.94
CA LEU A 63 -1.52 -3.22 22.56
C LEU A 63 -1.79 -4.47 21.72
N LEU A 64 -1.06 -5.56 21.93
CA LEU A 64 -1.23 -6.80 21.16
C LEU A 64 -2.49 -7.58 21.56
N GLU A 65 -3.08 -7.32 22.72
CA GLU A 65 -4.39 -7.89 23.08
C GLU A 65 -5.53 -7.34 22.23
N SER A 66 -5.42 -6.07 21.81
CA SER A 66 -6.48 -5.34 21.12
C SER A 66 -6.14 -4.98 19.65
N HIS A 67 -4.87 -5.03 19.26
CA HIS A 67 -4.41 -4.60 17.94
C HIS A 67 -3.49 -5.63 17.27
N SER A 68 -3.45 -5.57 15.93
CA SER A 68 -2.57 -6.46 15.16
C SER A 68 -1.08 -6.15 15.35
N TRP A 69 -0.23 -7.16 15.13
CA TRP A 69 1.24 -7.00 15.02
C TRP A 69 1.70 -5.89 14.07
N SER A 70 0.92 -5.59 13.02
CA SER A 70 1.24 -4.49 12.11
C SER A 70 1.08 -3.13 12.78
N ALA A 71 0.05 -2.97 13.63
CA ALA A 71 -0.16 -1.76 14.41
C ALA A 71 0.94 -1.60 15.47
N ALA A 72 1.28 -2.66 16.21
CA ALA A 72 2.39 -2.65 17.17
C ALA A 72 3.72 -2.24 16.52
N LYS A 73 3.97 -2.74 15.29
CA LYS A 73 5.14 -2.33 14.50
C LYS A 73 5.10 -0.84 14.14
N HIS A 74 3.96 -0.31 13.72
CA HIS A 74 3.82 1.12 13.43
C HIS A 74 4.05 1.98 14.67
N ASP A 75 3.61 1.51 15.83
CA ASP A 75 3.81 2.19 17.11
C ASP A 75 5.27 2.23 17.51
N LEU A 76 5.96 1.09 17.42
CA LEU A 76 7.39 1.02 17.66
C LEU A 76 8.18 2.01 16.79
N TYR A 77 7.95 2.01 15.48
CA TYR A 77 8.72 2.89 14.60
C TYR A 77 8.28 4.35 14.67
N GLY A 78 7.00 4.62 14.95
CA GLY A 78 6.51 5.97 15.21
C GLY A 78 7.17 6.57 16.46
N LEU A 79 7.21 5.80 17.54
CA LEU A 79 7.86 6.20 18.79
C LEU A 79 9.38 6.32 18.63
N LYS A 80 10.03 5.37 17.97
CA LYS A 80 11.45 5.45 17.64
C LYS A 80 11.78 6.71 16.85
N PHE A 81 10.97 7.04 15.85
CA PHE A 81 11.12 8.27 15.07
C PHE A 81 10.97 9.51 15.95
N PHE A 82 9.96 9.52 16.83
CA PHE A 82 9.72 10.61 17.78
C PHE A 82 10.93 10.84 18.70
N TYR A 83 11.44 9.79 19.34
CA TYR A 83 12.64 9.86 20.19
C TYR A 83 13.86 10.37 19.44
N THR A 84 14.11 9.81 18.25
CA THR A 84 15.31 10.14 17.47
C THR A 84 15.29 11.57 16.93
N HIS A 85 14.14 12.04 16.43
CA HIS A 85 14.06 13.28 15.67
C HIS A 85 13.40 14.44 16.40
N VAL A 86 12.51 14.19 17.35
CA VAL A 86 11.85 15.25 18.13
C VAL A 86 12.59 15.47 19.44
N LEU A 87 12.74 14.40 20.23
CA LEU A 87 13.41 14.46 21.53
C LEU A 87 14.94 14.48 21.41
N ARG A 88 15.48 14.09 20.25
CA ARG A 88 16.93 13.92 19.99
C ARG A 88 17.61 13.00 21.02
N LYS A 89 16.88 11.99 21.50
CA LYS A 89 17.36 10.97 22.45
C LYS A 89 17.68 9.66 21.73
N PRO A 90 18.68 8.88 22.21
CA PRO A 90 18.92 7.55 21.70
C PRO A 90 17.71 6.65 22.00
N TRP A 91 17.43 5.70 21.09
CA TRP A 91 16.35 4.74 21.26
C TRP A 91 16.79 3.57 22.14
N VAL A 92 16.09 3.36 23.26
CA VAL A 92 16.52 2.44 24.33
C VAL A 92 16.03 1.00 24.11
N ALA A 93 14.87 0.78 23.47
CA ALA A 93 14.26 -0.55 23.34
C ALA A 93 14.56 -1.24 21.99
N VAL A 94 15.81 -1.63 21.77
CA VAL A 94 16.20 -2.38 20.57
C VAL A 94 15.78 -3.84 20.69
N GLY A 95 14.69 -4.24 20.02
CA GLY A 95 14.31 -5.67 19.85
C GLY A 95 13.02 -6.11 20.53
N LEU A 96 12.33 -5.20 21.22
CA LEU A 96 11.12 -5.48 22.01
C LEU A 96 9.99 -6.15 21.20
N ILE A 97 9.80 -5.74 19.94
CA ILE A 97 8.82 -6.36 19.05
C ILE A 97 9.55 -7.12 17.97
N LYS A 98 9.49 -8.43 18.06
CA LYS A 98 9.80 -9.35 16.97
C LYS A 98 8.48 -9.87 16.42
N PRO A 99 7.91 -9.25 15.36
CA PRO A 99 6.71 -9.78 14.75
C PRO A 99 6.95 -11.25 14.39
N PRO A 100 6.00 -12.15 14.68
CA PRO A 100 6.14 -13.54 14.30
C PRO A 100 6.47 -13.60 12.81
N LYS A 101 7.48 -14.41 12.44
CA LYS A 101 7.83 -14.64 11.05
C LYS A 101 6.63 -15.32 10.39
N SER A 102 5.69 -14.53 9.90
CA SER A 102 4.67 -15.02 8.98
C SER A 102 5.36 -15.27 7.65
N GLN A 103 6.01 -16.44 7.54
CA GLN A 103 6.22 -17.07 6.25
C GLN A 103 4.84 -17.54 5.76
N ARG A 104 3.99 -16.58 5.38
CA ARG A 104 3.00 -16.89 4.37
C ARG A 104 3.81 -17.04 3.10
N LEU A 105 4.18 -18.28 2.75
CA LEU A 105 4.47 -18.62 1.37
C LEU A 105 3.34 -17.97 0.58
N PRO A 106 3.62 -16.95 -0.23
CA PRO A 106 2.49 -16.25 -0.79
C PRO A 106 1.83 -17.25 -1.76
N ASP A 107 0.50 -17.37 -1.72
CA ASP A 107 -0.22 -18.29 -2.60
C ASP A 107 0.10 -17.90 -4.05
N ILE A 108 0.86 -18.74 -4.75
CA ILE A 108 1.16 -18.53 -6.17
C ILE A 108 -0.15 -18.80 -6.88
N VAL A 109 -0.78 -17.73 -7.37
CA VAL A 109 -2.01 -17.88 -8.15
C VAL A 109 -1.67 -18.66 -9.40
N THR A 110 -2.22 -19.86 -9.48
CA THR A 110 -2.08 -20.75 -10.63
C THR A 110 -2.84 -20.19 -11.83
N VAL A 111 -2.48 -20.63 -13.04
CA VAL A 111 -3.21 -20.26 -14.27
C VAL A 111 -4.70 -20.61 -14.15
N ALA A 112 -5.02 -21.75 -13.54
CA ALA A 112 -6.38 -22.20 -13.32
C ALA A 112 -7.15 -21.29 -12.34
N GLU A 113 -6.51 -20.79 -11.28
CA GLU A 113 -7.13 -19.84 -10.36
C GLU A 113 -7.36 -18.47 -11.00
N ALA A 114 -6.41 -18.01 -11.83
CA ALA A 114 -6.57 -16.79 -12.60
C ALA A 114 -7.75 -16.92 -13.60
N ALA A 115 -7.85 -18.04 -14.32
CA ALA A 115 -8.97 -18.32 -15.21
C ALA A 115 -10.31 -18.30 -14.44
N ARG A 116 -10.42 -19.04 -13.34
CA ARG A 116 -11.61 -19.02 -12.47
C ARG A 116 -11.96 -17.61 -11.97
N LEU A 117 -10.96 -16.79 -11.63
CA LEU A 117 -11.17 -15.40 -11.24
C LEU A 117 -11.81 -14.59 -12.38
N PHE A 118 -11.33 -14.75 -13.61
CA PHE A 118 -11.88 -14.03 -14.75
C PHE A 118 -13.31 -14.48 -15.07
N ASP A 119 -13.57 -15.79 -15.03
CA ASP A 119 -14.88 -16.38 -15.34
C ASP A 119 -15.95 -15.99 -14.31
N THR A 120 -15.59 -15.98 -13.03
CA THR A 120 -16.50 -15.59 -11.94
C THR A 120 -16.74 -14.08 -11.86
N THR A 121 -15.90 -13.26 -12.50
CA THR A 121 -16.03 -11.81 -12.48
C THR A 121 -17.05 -11.33 -13.51
N ARG A 122 -18.30 -11.20 -13.09
CA ARG A 122 -19.44 -10.78 -13.93
C ARG A 122 -19.32 -9.37 -14.52
N ILE A 123 -18.63 -8.47 -13.82
CA ILE A 123 -18.50 -7.07 -14.24
C ILE A 123 -17.29 -6.95 -15.17
N LEU A 124 -17.55 -6.59 -16.44
CA LEU A 124 -16.52 -6.46 -17.49
C LEU A 124 -15.32 -5.61 -17.03
N SER A 125 -15.56 -4.44 -16.45
CA SER A 125 -14.47 -3.53 -16.02
C SER A 125 -13.55 -4.18 -14.99
N TYR A 126 -14.09 -4.93 -14.02
CA TYR A 126 -13.27 -5.66 -13.04
C TYR A 126 -12.59 -6.87 -13.67
N ARG A 127 -13.24 -7.55 -14.62
CA ARG A 127 -12.67 -8.71 -15.32
C ARG A 127 -11.44 -8.31 -16.14
N VAL A 128 -11.56 -7.26 -16.96
CA VAL A 128 -10.44 -6.71 -17.73
C VAL A 128 -9.37 -6.18 -16.79
N PHE A 129 -9.75 -5.47 -15.73
CA PHE A 129 -8.80 -4.99 -14.72
C PHE A 129 -7.96 -6.12 -14.11
N TYR A 130 -8.58 -7.22 -13.66
CA TYR A 130 -7.85 -8.36 -13.11
C TYR A 130 -6.98 -9.05 -14.14
N PHE A 131 -7.46 -9.20 -15.37
CA PHE A 131 -6.67 -9.73 -16.48
C PHE A 131 -5.42 -8.87 -16.73
N THR A 132 -5.56 -7.55 -16.75
CA THR A 132 -4.44 -6.63 -16.92
C THR A 132 -3.44 -6.71 -15.76
N LEU A 133 -3.92 -6.78 -14.51
CA LEU A 133 -3.04 -6.96 -13.35
C LEU A 133 -2.23 -8.26 -13.44
N TYR A 134 -2.88 -9.35 -13.88
CA TYR A 134 -2.25 -10.66 -14.06
C TYR A 134 -1.22 -10.63 -15.20
N SER A 135 -1.65 -10.19 -16.38
CA SER A 135 -0.83 -10.18 -17.60
C SER A 135 0.40 -9.30 -17.47
N LEU A 136 0.24 -8.09 -16.93
CA LEU A 136 1.32 -7.12 -16.77
C LEU A 136 2.04 -7.25 -15.42
N GLY A 137 1.60 -8.14 -14.52
CA GLY A 137 2.15 -8.23 -13.16
C GLY A 137 2.09 -6.89 -12.42
N LEU A 138 0.98 -6.16 -12.51
CA LEU A 138 0.83 -4.87 -11.84
C LEU A 138 0.32 -5.04 -10.42
N ARG A 139 0.69 -4.08 -9.55
CA ARG A 139 0.04 -3.98 -8.24
C ARG A 139 -1.34 -3.39 -8.41
N LEU A 140 -2.27 -3.78 -7.54
CA LEU A 140 -3.65 -3.30 -7.56
C LEU A 140 -3.69 -1.76 -7.59
N GLY A 141 -2.89 -1.11 -6.74
CA GLY A 141 -2.82 0.36 -6.72
C GLY A 141 -2.21 0.98 -7.98
N ASP A 142 -1.23 0.30 -8.59
CA ASP A 142 -0.59 0.76 -9.82
C ASP A 142 -1.58 0.64 -11.00
N GLY A 143 -2.25 -0.52 -11.14
CA GLY A 143 -3.23 -0.74 -12.19
C GLY A 143 -4.46 0.15 -12.08
N LEU A 144 -4.93 0.46 -10.86
CA LEU A 144 -6.07 1.40 -10.69
C LEU A 144 -5.72 2.81 -11.15
N ARG A 145 -4.45 3.21 -11.05
CA ARG A 145 -3.99 4.54 -11.48
C ARG A 145 -3.52 4.58 -12.93
N LEU A 146 -3.62 3.47 -13.65
CA LEU A 146 -3.09 3.38 -15.01
C LEU A 146 -3.90 4.27 -15.95
N GLN A 147 -3.20 5.15 -16.66
CA GLN A 147 -3.79 6.09 -17.62
C GLN A 147 -3.53 5.65 -19.06
N LEU A 148 -4.28 6.21 -20.01
CA LEU A 148 -4.06 5.95 -21.44
C LEU A 148 -2.70 6.41 -21.92
N GLY A 149 -2.24 7.56 -21.43
CA GLY A 149 -0.92 8.10 -21.75
C GLY A 149 0.25 7.27 -21.22
N ASP A 150 -0.02 6.24 -20.40
CA ASP A 150 1.00 5.31 -19.93
C ASP A 150 1.21 4.13 -20.89
N ILE A 151 0.33 3.95 -21.88
CA ILE A 151 0.40 2.86 -22.86
C ILE A 151 1.21 3.33 -24.08
N ASP A 152 2.42 2.80 -24.24
CA ASP A 152 3.26 2.99 -25.43
C ASP A 152 3.12 1.74 -26.32
N ALA A 153 2.10 1.77 -27.19
CA ALA A 153 1.77 0.66 -28.07
C ALA A 153 2.85 0.43 -29.14
N GLU A 154 3.53 1.49 -29.61
CA GLU A 154 4.59 1.39 -30.61
C GLU A 154 5.80 0.62 -30.07
N ARG A 155 6.17 0.86 -28.81
CA ARG A 155 7.28 0.17 -28.15
C ARG A 155 6.84 -1.01 -27.29
N ALA A 156 5.59 -1.47 -27.45
CA ALA A 156 5.01 -2.59 -26.72
C ALA A 156 5.32 -2.56 -25.20
N ARG A 157 5.06 -1.41 -24.55
CA ARG A 157 5.36 -1.23 -23.13
C ARG A 157 4.36 -0.33 -22.42
N VAL A 158 4.27 -0.52 -21.09
CA VAL A 158 3.47 0.29 -20.19
C VAL A 158 4.37 1.02 -19.20
N HIS A 159 4.18 2.32 -19.07
CA HIS A 159 4.87 3.15 -18.09
C HIS A 159 4.13 3.12 -16.74
N VAL A 160 4.74 2.51 -15.71
CA VAL A 160 4.14 2.44 -14.38
C VAL A 160 4.76 3.48 -13.46
N ARG A 161 4.04 4.58 -13.26
CA ARG A 161 4.46 5.72 -12.42
C ARG A 161 4.27 5.46 -10.93
N ASP A 162 5.04 6.18 -10.10
CA ASP A 162 4.84 6.28 -8.64
C ASP A 162 4.75 4.91 -7.93
N SER A 163 5.57 3.96 -8.38
CA SER A 163 5.63 2.66 -7.74
C SER A 163 6.27 2.80 -6.36
N LYS A 164 5.89 1.92 -5.42
CA LYS A 164 6.43 1.95 -4.04
C LYS A 164 7.95 2.21 -4.02
N GLY A 165 8.35 3.34 -3.43
CA GLY A 165 9.73 3.83 -3.45
C GLY A 165 9.98 4.98 -4.43
N ASN A 166 8.93 5.54 -5.02
CA ASN A 166 8.99 6.65 -5.98
C ASN A 166 9.83 6.31 -7.23
N LYS A 167 9.69 5.07 -7.71
CA LYS A 167 10.42 4.58 -8.88
C LYS A 167 9.46 4.31 -10.02
N ASP A 168 9.79 4.84 -11.17
CA ASP A 168 9.12 4.52 -12.41
C ASP A 168 9.72 3.25 -13.01
N ARG A 169 8.89 2.46 -13.69
CA ARG A 169 9.36 1.29 -14.44
C ARG A 169 8.54 1.11 -15.71
N PHE A 170 9.17 0.53 -16.72
CA PHE A 170 8.47 -0.01 -17.87
C PHE A 170 8.14 -1.48 -17.66
N VAL A 171 6.96 -1.88 -18.12
CA VAL A 171 6.50 -3.27 -18.13
C VAL A 171 6.21 -3.65 -19.58
N PRO A 172 6.66 -4.82 -20.06
CA PRO A 172 6.29 -5.31 -21.39
C PRO A 172 4.78 -5.39 -21.56
N LEU A 173 4.26 -4.99 -22.72
CA LEU A 173 2.84 -5.05 -23.07
C LEU A 173 2.63 -6.14 -24.13
N PRO A 174 2.10 -7.31 -23.77
CA PRO A 174 1.75 -8.35 -24.73
C PRO A 174 0.64 -7.86 -25.67
N ASP A 175 0.70 -8.24 -26.95
CA ASP A 175 -0.30 -7.85 -27.96
C ASP A 175 -1.72 -8.27 -27.60
N THR A 176 -1.88 -9.46 -27.02
CA THR A 176 -3.16 -9.95 -26.51
C THR A 176 -3.76 -9.02 -25.46
N THR A 177 -2.90 -8.42 -24.62
CA THR A 177 -3.32 -7.48 -23.58
C THR A 177 -3.67 -6.14 -24.19
N LEU A 178 -2.89 -5.65 -25.14
CA LEU A 178 -3.19 -4.42 -25.87
C LEU A 178 -4.55 -4.50 -26.59
N THR A 179 -4.85 -5.64 -27.24
CA THR A 179 -6.14 -5.86 -27.91
C THR A 179 -7.29 -5.81 -26.91
N VAL A 180 -7.19 -6.55 -25.80
CA VAL A 180 -8.21 -6.53 -24.74
C VAL A 180 -8.42 -5.13 -24.17
N LEU A 181 -7.34 -4.37 -23.97
CA LEU A 181 -7.42 -3.00 -23.47
C LEU A 181 -8.07 -2.04 -24.47
N ARG A 182 -7.77 -2.17 -25.77
CA ARG A 182 -8.40 -1.37 -26.84
C ARG A 182 -9.90 -1.65 -26.93
N ASP A 183 -10.30 -2.91 -26.89
CA ASP A 183 -11.70 -3.30 -26.94
C ASP A 183 -12.45 -2.84 -25.70
N PHE A 184 -11.83 -2.96 -24.52
CA PHE A 184 -12.40 -2.41 -23.30
C PHE A 184 -12.55 -0.89 -23.36
N TRP A 185 -11.53 -0.18 -23.82
CA TRP A 185 -11.57 1.28 -23.96
C TRP A 185 -12.71 1.74 -24.86
N ARG A 186 -12.99 1.04 -25.96
CA ARG A 186 -14.12 1.35 -26.85
C ARG A 186 -15.48 1.38 -26.15
N THR A 187 -15.64 0.66 -25.03
CA THR A 187 -16.90 0.61 -24.27
C THR A 187 -17.18 1.86 -23.44
N HIS A 188 -16.14 2.63 -23.08
CA HIS A 188 -16.29 3.80 -22.20
C HIS A 188 -15.66 5.08 -22.76
N ARG A 189 -14.66 4.99 -23.65
CA ARG A 189 -13.98 6.11 -24.32
C ARG A 189 -13.53 7.24 -23.39
N ASN A 190 -13.10 6.89 -22.18
CA ASN A 190 -12.58 7.89 -21.23
C ASN A 190 -11.22 8.39 -21.77
N PRO A 191 -10.94 9.70 -21.78
CA PRO A 191 -9.73 10.24 -22.38
C PRO A 191 -8.47 10.11 -21.50
N VAL A 192 -8.62 9.83 -20.20
CA VAL A 192 -7.52 9.82 -19.24
C VAL A 192 -7.34 8.43 -18.63
N TRP A 193 -8.39 7.90 -18.02
CA TRP A 193 -8.33 6.67 -17.24
C TRP A 193 -8.54 5.44 -18.12
N LEU A 194 -7.63 4.46 -18.01
CA LEU A 194 -7.83 3.15 -18.63
C LEU A 194 -8.95 2.38 -17.92
N PHE A 195 -9.06 2.54 -16.60
CA PHE A 195 -10.13 1.97 -15.77
C PHE A 195 -10.87 3.07 -15.02
N PRO A 196 -11.85 3.75 -15.66
CA PRO A 196 -12.62 4.81 -15.02
C PRO A 196 -13.60 4.31 -13.95
N SER A 197 -13.99 5.20 -13.04
CA SER A 197 -15.04 4.96 -12.04
C SER A 197 -16.38 4.60 -12.69
N ARG A 198 -17.14 3.75 -11.99
CA ARG A 198 -18.45 3.25 -12.44
C ARG A 198 -19.62 3.76 -11.61
N GLN A 199 -19.40 4.69 -10.68
CA GLN A 199 -20.46 5.16 -9.77
C GLN A 199 -21.69 5.70 -10.53
N GLY A 200 -21.49 6.35 -11.69
CA GLY A 200 -22.58 6.79 -12.56
C GLY A 200 -22.95 5.84 -13.71
N GLY A 201 -22.51 4.57 -13.66
CA GLY A 201 -22.71 3.60 -14.74
C GLY A 201 -21.80 3.80 -15.96
N LEU A 202 -22.03 3.03 -17.02
CA LEU A 202 -21.15 3.00 -18.21
C LEU A 202 -21.16 4.34 -18.98
N ARG A 203 -22.32 5.01 -19.07
CA ARG A 203 -22.44 6.31 -19.74
C ARG A 203 -21.66 7.42 -19.02
N ALA A 204 -21.60 7.37 -17.70
CA ALA A 204 -20.80 8.31 -16.92
C ALA A 204 -19.31 7.99 -16.92
N ALA A 205 -18.92 6.73 -17.20
CA ALA A 205 -17.52 6.31 -17.20
C ALA A 205 -16.66 7.11 -18.20
N ALA A 206 -17.24 7.56 -19.32
CA ALA A 206 -16.58 8.44 -20.28
C ALA A 206 -16.10 9.77 -19.67
N ARG A 207 -16.86 10.29 -18.69
CA ARG A 207 -16.62 11.57 -18.02
C ARG A 207 -16.09 11.42 -16.60
N ALA A 208 -15.83 10.19 -16.16
CA ALA A 208 -15.32 9.93 -14.82
C ALA A 208 -13.95 10.58 -14.63
N THR A 209 -13.84 11.37 -13.56
CA THR A 209 -12.59 12.03 -13.15
C THR A 209 -11.76 11.17 -12.21
N THR A 210 -12.35 10.09 -11.67
CA THR A 210 -11.70 9.16 -10.75
C THR A 210 -11.55 7.77 -11.35
N PRO A 211 -10.54 7.00 -10.90
CA PRO A 211 -10.35 5.62 -11.34
C PRO A 211 -11.42 4.68 -10.75
N LEU A 212 -11.43 3.45 -11.24
CA LEU A 212 -12.25 2.35 -10.75
C LEU A 212 -12.11 2.19 -9.23
N ASP A 213 -13.23 1.92 -8.56
CA ASP A 213 -13.22 1.69 -7.12
C ASP A 213 -12.41 0.45 -6.76
N ARG A 214 -11.78 0.45 -5.59
CA ARG A 214 -11.12 -0.75 -5.07
C ARG A 214 -12.15 -1.87 -4.92
N PRO A 215 -11.90 -3.08 -5.45
CA PRO A 215 -12.79 -4.20 -5.22
C PRO A 215 -12.91 -4.50 -3.72
N ALA A 216 -14.14 -4.67 -3.24
CA ALA A 216 -14.43 -4.90 -1.83
C ALA A 216 -13.82 -6.21 -1.32
N LYS A 217 -13.10 -6.19 -0.19
CA LYS A 217 -12.40 -7.35 0.43
C LYS A 217 -13.29 -8.58 0.70
N LYS A 218 -14.62 -8.44 0.72
CA LYS A 218 -15.56 -9.50 1.15
C LYS A 218 -15.89 -10.55 0.08
N ARG A 219 -15.40 -10.44 -1.16
CA ARG A 219 -15.64 -11.46 -2.20
C ARG A 219 -14.42 -12.38 -2.30
N SER A 220 -14.64 -13.69 -2.32
CA SER A 220 -13.58 -14.72 -2.47
C SER A 220 -12.65 -14.46 -3.66
N SER A 221 -13.18 -13.89 -4.75
CA SER A 221 -12.44 -13.43 -5.93
C SER A 221 -11.47 -12.27 -5.67
N THR A 222 -11.73 -11.46 -4.64
CA THR A 222 -10.87 -10.33 -4.26
C THR A 222 -9.60 -10.80 -3.53
N SER A 223 -9.63 -11.93 -2.83
CA SER A 223 -8.43 -12.50 -2.21
C SER A 223 -7.40 -12.91 -3.28
N ALA A 224 -7.84 -13.64 -4.32
CA ALA A 224 -7.00 -14.02 -5.46
C ALA A 224 -6.48 -12.80 -6.25
N ALA A 225 -7.34 -11.81 -6.52
CA ALA A 225 -6.93 -10.57 -7.17
C ALA A 225 -5.92 -9.74 -6.34
N ILE A 226 -6.08 -9.71 -5.02
CA ILE A 226 -5.11 -9.09 -4.10
C ILE A 226 -3.79 -9.86 -4.10
N SER A 227 -3.82 -11.19 -4.21
CA SER A 227 -2.62 -12.04 -4.31
C SER A 227 -1.85 -11.83 -5.63
N ILE A 228 -2.55 -11.72 -6.77
CA ILE A 228 -1.96 -11.33 -8.07
C ILE A 228 -1.26 -9.97 -7.94
N ALA A 229 -1.94 -9.00 -7.33
CA ALA A 229 -1.47 -7.63 -7.16
C ALA A 229 -0.34 -7.41 -6.13
N ALA A 230 -0.26 -8.23 -5.09
CA ALA A 230 0.69 -7.99 -3.99
C ALA A 230 2.16 -8.28 -4.39
N ARG A 231 2.40 -8.94 -5.53
CA ARG A 231 3.61 -9.75 -5.73
C ARG A 231 4.62 -9.29 -6.77
N SER A 232 4.37 -8.23 -7.55
CA SER A 232 5.40 -7.67 -8.46
C SER A 232 6.56 -6.93 -7.77
N ARG A 233 6.87 -7.30 -6.52
CA ARG A 233 8.02 -6.79 -5.76
C ARG A 233 9.33 -7.51 -6.06
N ARG A 234 9.34 -8.66 -6.75
CA ARG A 234 10.57 -9.43 -6.94
C ARG A 234 10.60 -10.13 -8.30
N ARG A 235 11.01 -9.38 -9.32
CA ARG A 235 11.60 -9.93 -10.55
C ARG A 235 12.65 -8.94 -11.06
N THR A 236 13.69 -8.73 -10.27
CA THR A 236 15.00 -8.20 -10.72
C THR A 236 16.07 -8.56 -9.68
N SER A 237 16.68 -9.71 -9.86
CA SER A 237 18.08 -10.00 -9.55
C SER A 237 18.39 -11.32 -10.25
N SER A 238 18.90 -11.21 -11.48
CA SER A 238 19.58 -12.34 -12.11
C SER A 238 20.75 -12.77 -11.22
N PRO A 239 21.00 -14.07 -11.02
CA PRO A 239 22.28 -14.50 -10.51
C PRO A 239 23.32 -14.22 -11.60
N ALA A 240 24.36 -13.46 -11.26
CA ALA A 240 25.54 -13.35 -12.09
C ALA A 240 26.11 -14.76 -12.27
N MET A 241 26.14 -15.21 -13.52
CA MET A 241 26.74 -16.46 -13.94
C MET A 241 28.26 -16.29 -13.84
N THR A 242 28.88 -16.93 -12.86
CA THR A 242 30.33 -17.01 -12.75
C THR A 242 30.82 -17.97 -13.82
N ALA A 243 31.43 -17.43 -14.87
CA ALA A 243 32.19 -18.23 -15.83
C ALA A 243 33.50 -18.67 -15.17
N ARG A 244 33.78 -19.97 -15.28
CA ARG A 244 35.10 -20.56 -15.06
C ARG A 244 35.97 -20.34 -16.28
#